data_AF-A0A9E1MXI3-F1
#
_entry.id   AF-A0A9E1MXI3-F1
#
_cell.length_a   1.000
_cell.length_b   1.000
_cell.length_c   1.000
_cell.angle_alpha   90.00
_cell.angle_beta   90.00
_cell.angle_gamma   90.00
#
_symmetry.space_group_name_H-M   'P 1'
#
loop_
_entity.id
_entity.type
_entity.pdbx_description
1 polymer ?
#
loop_
_entity_poly.entity_id
_entity_poly.type
_entity_poly.pdbx_seq_one_letter_code
_entity_poly.pdbx_strand_id
1 'polypeptide(L)'
;MKTSPVLVPLTGIAFLVVTAIIGCKTNEDDTDDTMEDQISSRSYQGHQNVTDSNNLVTAYPDTIGTRLDDCHTCHTGGEFTYDAGGNDIRTVSRNACDFCHLTQWPEDDYIEAQPTKYKETLNSFGLDYLDGGRDVAALTAMGSDDSDGDGHDNDSEIADLKYPGNDSSMPGQEVAPMVTYTMDELKALTQHTQFLLANSHKQQFDNYASYQGVKVADLLTNAGVDPTDSNIEGITIIAPDGYMKDFASEKITEKYTDGLYFEGLDVATLGAECGFVQYPDVLPSGLVGGSPIDGEQWLLFAWERDGLPMEASYLDITSGRINGEGPYRIIVPQTTPGSPDRGSMYATDCSDGWDYDASKDHNAGDMVRGAMAIRINPLPDGYEDFDHYNGGWAYVDSESVLIYGYGITAE
;
A
#
# COMPACT_ATOMS: atom_id res chain seq x y z
N MET A 1 37.67 -20.81 50.90
CA MET A 1 37.37 -22.22 50.55
C MET A 1 36.71 -22.18 49.17
N LYS A 2 37.45 -22.15 48.05
CA LYS A 2 38.07 -23.29 47.34
C LYS A 2 37.22 -24.55 47.41
N THR A 3 36.53 -24.88 46.31
CA THR A 3 36.87 -26.01 45.42
C THR A 3 35.92 -26.07 44.22
N SER A 4 36.44 -25.86 43.01
CA SER A 4 35.99 -26.55 41.78
C SER A 4 36.42 -28.03 41.84
N PRO A 5 35.71 -28.92 41.14
CA PRO A 5 36.33 -29.67 40.02
C PRO A 5 35.28 -30.02 38.92
N VAL A 6 35.53 -30.53 37.71
CA VAL A 6 36.71 -30.92 36.91
C VAL A 6 36.18 -31.16 35.47
N LEU A 7 36.95 -30.73 34.47
CA LEU A 7 36.81 -31.13 33.07
C LEU A 7 37.45 -32.50 32.84
N VAL A 8 36.84 -33.36 32.01
CA VAL A 8 37.51 -34.49 31.34
C VAL A 8 37.18 -34.44 29.85
N PRO A 9 38.18 -34.45 28.94
CA PRO A 9 37.99 -34.51 27.49
C PRO A 9 38.03 -35.97 26.99
N LEU A 10 37.57 -36.25 25.77
CA LEU A 10 38.26 -37.16 24.84
C LEU A 10 37.59 -37.18 23.44
N THR A 11 38.41 -36.94 22.40
CA THR A 11 38.48 -37.62 21.07
C THR A 11 37.19 -37.82 20.25
N GLY A 12 37.05 -37.37 19.00
CA GLY A 12 38.04 -37.32 17.91
C GLY A 12 38.04 -38.63 17.11
N ILE A 13 37.09 -38.81 16.16
CA ILE A 13 37.17 -39.83 15.10
C ILE A 13 36.60 -39.23 13.80
N ALA A 14 37.45 -39.19 12.78
CA ALA A 14 37.11 -38.95 11.39
C ALA A 14 36.91 -40.30 10.67
N PHE A 15 35.90 -40.41 9.78
CA PHE A 15 35.79 -41.44 8.74
C PHE A 15 34.97 -40.84 7.59
N LEU A 16 35.60 -40.42 6.50
CA LEU A 16 35.92 -41.18 5.28
C LEU A 16 34.69 -41.46 4.40
N VAL A 17 34.69 -40.77 3.26
CA VAL A 17 33.81 -40.89 2.09
C VAL A 17 33.86 -42.30 1.50
N VAL A 18 32.70 -42.86 1.14
CA VAL A 18 32.60 -43.95 0.16
C VAL A 18 31.51 -43.61 -0.87
N THR A 19 31.98 -43.40 -2.09
CA THR A 19 31.24 -43.36 -3.35
C THR A 19 30.53 -44.69 -3.61
N ALA A 20 29.26 -44.65 -3.98
CA ALA A 20 28.59 -45.75 -4.65
C ALA A 20 27.80 -45.22 -5.87
N ILE A 21 28.42 -45.43 -7.03
CA ILE A 21 27.84 -45.31 -8.37
C ILE A 21 26.93 -46.52 -8.58
N ILE A 22 25.64 -46.30 -8.84
CA ILE A 22 24.81 -47.22 -9.62
C ILE A 22 23.99 -46.38 -10.60
N GLY A 23 24.43 -46.39 -11.86
CA GLY A 23 23.59 -46.00 -12.98
C GLY A 23 22.83 -47.21 -13.53
N CYS A 24 21.63 -46.97 -14.05
CA CYS A 24 21.21 -47.46 -15.36
C CYS A 24 19.86 -46.89 -15.81
N LYS A 25 19.90 -46.25 -17.00
CA LYS A 25 18.92 -46.27 -18.11
C LYS A 25 17.65 -45.43 -18.00
N THR A 26 17.69 -44.24 -18.60
CA THR A 26 17.30 -43.87 -19.99
C THR A 26 15.79 -43.79 -20.17
N ASN A 27 15.28 -42.56 -20.24
CA ASN A 27 14.44 -42.15 -21.36
C ASN A 27 14.90 -40.75 -21.78
N GLU A 28 15.29 -40.67 -23.04
CA GLU A 28 15.41 -39.45 -23.83
C GLU A 28 14.03 -38.78 -23.81
N ASP A 29 13.97 -37.49 -23.48
CA ASP A 29 13.24 -36.51 -24.26
C ASP A 29 13.63 -35.11 -23.79
N ASP A 30 13.91 -34.28 -24.79
CA ASP A 30 14.32 -32.88 -24.75
C ASP A 30 13.61 -32.06 -23.67
N THR A 31 14.40 -31.45 -22.78
CA THR A 31 14.13 -30.07 -22.36
C THR A 31 15.44 -29.33 -22.23
N ASP A 32 15.53 -28.34 -23.12
CA ASP A 32 16.46 -27.24 -23.20
C ASP A 32 16.86 -26.71 -21.82
N ASP A 33 18.16 -26.80 -21.55
CA ASP A 33 18.84 -26.27 -20.38
C ASP A 33 19.14 -24.79 -20.68
N THR A 34 18.08 -23.98 -20.70
CA THR A 34 18.13 -22.52 -20.68
C THR A 34 17.10 -22.00 -19.67
N MET A 35 17.35 -22.24 -18.38
CA MET A 35 16.88 -21.27 -17.39
C MET A 35 17.74 -20.02 -17.54
N GLU A 36 17.43 -19.22 -18.56
CA GLU A 36 17.71 -17.79 -18.52
C GLU A 36 17.05 -17.30 -17.22
N ASP A 37 17.85 -16.80 -16.27
CA ASP A 37 17.32 -16.22 -15.04
C ASP A 37 16.25 -15.20 -15.44
N GLN A 38 14.97 -15.50 -15.17
CA GLN A 38 13.90 -14.56 -15.43
C GLN A 38 14.11 -13.37 -14.51
N ILE A 39 14.67 -12.29 -15.08
CA ILE A 39 14.67 -10.98 -14.47
C ILE A 39 13.20 -10.56 -14.41
N SER A 40 12.63 -10.56 -13.22
CA SER A 40 11.23 -10.22 -13.00
C SER A 40 11.12 -9.03 -12.05
N SER A 41 10.18 -8.16 -12.41
CA SER A 41 9.76 -7.00 -11.64
C SER A 41 9.33 -7.38 -10.22
N ARG A 42 9.67 -6.53 -9.26
CA ARG A 42 9.20 -6.58 -7.87
C ARG A 42 8.03 -5.64 -7.59
N SER A 43 7.51 -4.95 -8.62
CA SER A 43 6.29 -4.15 -8.55
C SER A 43 5.10 -4.94 -7.99
N TYR A 44 4.10 -4.23 -7.49
CA TYR A 44 2.88 -4.78 -6.91
C TYR A 44 2.26 -5.87 -7.81
N GLN A 45 2.26 -7.11 -7.32
CA GLN A 45 1.80 -8.29 -8.05
C GLN A 45 0.27 -8.43 -7.91
N GLY A 46 -0.47 -8.28 -9.02
CA GLY A 46 -1.93 -8.40 -8.98
C GLY A 46 -2.69 -7.77 -10.13
N HIS A 47 -2.03 -6.94 -10.95
CA HIS A 47 -2.61 -6.33 -12.14
C HIS A 47 -2.25 -7.12 -13.40
N GLN A 48 -3.04 -6.97 -14.46
CA GLN A 48 -2.85 -7.69 -15.74
C GLN A 48 -1.58 -7.28 -16.52
N ASN A 49 -0.72 -6.40 -15.97
CA ASN A 49 0.36 -5.73 -16.70
C ASN A 49 1.76 -5.90 -16.09
N VAL A 50 2.05 -7.01 -15.39
CA VAL A 50 3.45 -7.37 -15.04
C VAL A 50 4.37 -7.44 -16.26
N THR A 51 3.82 -7.57 -17.46
CA THR A 51 4.56 -7.53 -18.73
C THR A 51 5.33 -6.23 -18.94
N ASP A 52 4.73 -5.07 -18.64
CA ASP A 52 5.39 -3.78 -18.92
C ASP A 52 6.54 -3.53 -17.94
N SER A 53 6.31 -3.80 -16.65
CA SER A 53 7.36 -3.74 -15.64
C SER A 53 8.46 -4.77 -15.91
N ASN A 54 8.13 -5.98 -16.36
CA ASN A 54 9.13 -6.97 -16.79
C ASN A 54 9.93 -6.51 -18.00
N ASN A 55 9.28 -5.89 -18.99
CA ASN A 55 9.98 -5.32 -20.14
C ASN A 55 10.93 -4.20 -19.72
N LEU A 56 10.50 -3.33 -18.80
CA LEU A 56 11.33 -2.26 -18.24
C LEU A 56 12.57 -2.82 -17.56
N VAL A 57 12.42 -3.72 -16.57
CA VAL A 57 13.58 -4.28 -15.85
C VAL A 57 14.44 -5.19 -16.73
N THR A 58 13.91 -5.68 -17.86
CA THR A 58 14.71 -6.41 -18.86
C THR A 58 15.57 -5.44 -19.68
N ALA A 59 15.02 -4.30 -20.09
CA ALA A 59 15.75 -3.24 -20.80
C ALA A 59 16.77 -2.53 -19.89
N TYR A 60 16.39 -2.33 -18.62
CA TYR A 60 17.14 -1.59 -17.61
C TYR A 60 17.29 -2.41 -16.31
N PRO A 61 18.18 -3.42 -16.26
CA PRO A 61 18.30 -4.32 -15.10
C PRO A 61 18.62 -3.64 -13.76
N ASP A 62 19.27 -2.49 -13.78
CA ASP A 62 19.60 -1.75 -12.55
C ASP A 62 18.36 -1.12 -11.87
N THR A 63 17.19 -1.14 -12.53
CA THR A 63 15.93 -0.64 -11.97
C THR A 63 15.19 -1.66 -11.10
N ILE A 64 15.60 -2.92 -11.06
CA ILE A 64 14.88 -3.97 -10.30
C ILE A 64 14.76 -3.61 -8.82
N GLY A 65 13.52 -3.55 -8.31
CA GLY A 65 13.26 -3.23 -6.91
C GLY A 65 13.62 -1.79 -6.52
N THR A 66 13.71 -0.90 -7.50
CA THR A 66 13.80 0.56 -7.30
C THR A 66 12.43 1.19 -7.57
N ARG A 67 12.30 2.49 -7.33
CA ARG A 67 11.08 3.25 -7.63
C ARG A 67 10.62 3.25 -9.09
N LEU A 68 11.51 2.91 -10.03
CA LEU A 68 11.14 2.78 -11.45
C LEU A 68 10.51 1.42 -11.77
N ASP A 69 10.65 0.44 -10.87
CA ASP A 69 10.00 -0.86 -10.96
C ASP A 69 8.55 -0.78 -10.44
N ASP A 70 7.76 0.13 -11.03
CA ASP A 70 6.35 0.39 -10.69
C ASP A 70 5.55 0.93 -11.91
N CYS A 71 4.23 0.93 -11.79
CA CYS A 71 3.29 1.55 -12.71
C CYS A 71 3.60 3.02 -13.00
N HIS A 72 4.07 3.80 -12.01
CA HIS A 72 4.30 5.24 -12.19
C HIS A 72 5.31 5.58 -13.31
N THR A 73 6.24 4.67 -13.64
CA THR A 73 7.18 4.89 -14.74
C THR A 73 6.49 5.12 -16.08
N CYS A 74 5.37 4.42 -16.34
CA CYS A 74 4.60 4.56 -17.58
C CYS A 74 3.26 5.30 -17.38
N HIS A 75 2.85 5.55 -16.14
CA HIS A 75 1.53 6.07 -15.79
C HIS A 75 1.59 7.39 -15.04
N THR A 76 0.69 8.29 -15.40
CA THR A 76 0.49 9.55 -14.69
C THR A 76 -0.49 9.40 -13.54
N GLY A 77 -0.33 10.26 -12.53
CA GLY A 77 -1.43 10.62 -11.62
C GLY A 77 -2.41 11.58 -12.27
N GLY A 78 -3.35 12.11 -11.48
CA GLY A 78 -4.27 13.16 -11.91
C GLY A 78 -4.64 14.10 -10.77
N GLU A 79 -4.93 15.35 -11.11
CA GLU A 79 -5.48 16.33 -10.18
C GLU A 79 -6.97 16.50 -10.46
N PHE A 80 -7.78 16.50 -9.41
CA PHE A 80 -9.21 16.72 -9.49
C PHE A 80 -9.64 17.79 -8.50
N THR A 81 -10.74 18.45 -8.81
CA THR A 81 -11.43 19.32 -7.88
C THR A 81 -12.80 18.77 -7.51
N TYR A 82 -13.22 19.03 -6.27
CA TYR A 82 -14.53 18.65 -5.74
C TYR A 82 -15.10 19.78 -4.87
N ASP A 83 -16.42 19.83 -4.75
CA ASP A 83 -17.10 20.73 -3.81
C ASP A 83 -17.14 20.06 -2.44
N ALA A 84 -16.27 20.51 -1.53
CA ALA A 84 -16.24 20.06 -0.14
C ALA A 84 -17.47 20.55 0.67
N GLY A 85 -18.39 21.28 0.03
CA GLY A 85 -19.65 21.73 0.56
C GLY A 85 -19.72 23.26 0.63
N GLY A 86 -20.83 23.82 0.14
CA GLY A 86 -21.08 25.26 0.25
C GLY A 86 -20.34 26.11 -0.78
N ASN A 87 -19.93 25.54 -1.91
CA ASN A 87 -19.04 26.13 -2.92
C ASN A 87 -17.59 26.29 -2.43
N ASP A 88 -17.14 25.39 -1.56
CA ASP A 88 -15.74 25.29 -1.17
C ASP A 88 -15.05 24.30 -2.12
N ILE A 89 -14.48 24.81 -3.21
CA ILE A 89 -13.81 23.99 -4.21
C ILE A 89 -12.39 23.69 -3.74
N ARG A 90 -12.06 22.40 -3.63
CA ARG A 90 -10.75 21.92 -3.21
C ARG A 90 -10.14 21.02 -4.27
N THR A 91 -8.81 20.96 -4.27
CA THR A 91 -8.03 20.09 -5.17
C THR A 91 -7.56 18.85 -4.42
N VAL A 92 -7.58 17.71 -5.10
CA VAL A 92 -6.98 16.45 -4.64
C VAL A 92 -6.12 15.87 -5.74
N SER A 93 -4.87 15.59 -5.40
CA SER A 93 -3.97 14.77 -6.21
C SER A 93 -4.26 13.27 -6.04
N ARG A 94 -4.30 12.53 -7.15
CA ARG A 94 -4.37 11.07 -7.23
C ARG A 94 -3.07 10.51 -7.81
N ASN A 95 -2.44 9.57 -7.11
CA ASN A 95 -1.29 8.82 -7.59
C ASN A 95 -1.66 7.96 -8.82
N ALA A 96 -0.65 7.44 -9.51
CA ALA A 96 -0.84 6.70 -10.77
C ALA A 96 -1.76 5.46 -10.61
N CYS A 97 -1.71 4.79 -9.45
CA CYS A 97 -2.57 3.64 -9.16
C CYS A 97 -4.01 4.07 -8.93
N ASP A 98 -4.27 5.02 -8.05
CA ASP A 98 -5.62 5.54 -7.77
C ASP A 98 -6.23 6.15 -9.04
N PHE A 99 -5.47 6.95 -9.81
CA PHE A 99 -5.91 7.51 -11.09
C PHE A 99 -6.28 6.42 -12.11
N CYS A 100 -5.47 5.36 -12.20
CA CYS A 100 -5.79 4.23 -13.07
C CYS A 100 -7.06 3.49 -12.63
N HIS A 101 -7.35 3.42 -11.33
CA HIS A 101 -8.52 2.72 -10.82
C HIS A 101 -9.82 3.48 -11.08
N LEU A 102 -9.77 4.81 -11.25
CA LEU A 102 -10.93 5.62 -11.68
C LEU A 102 -11.51 5.16 -13.03
N THR A 103 -10.72 4.48 -13.87
CA THR A 103 -11.22 3.86 -15.11
C THR A 103 -12.28 2.79 -14.88
N GLN A 104 -12.23 2.12 -13.74
CA GLN A 104 -13.17 1.06 -13.35
C GLN A 104 -14.14 1.54 -12.26
N TRP A 105 -13.68 2.43 -11.39
CA TRP A 105 -14.36 2.89 -10.19
C TRP A 105 -14.33 4.42 -10.12
N PRO A 106 -15.07 5.12 -11.01
CA PRO A 106 -15.09 6.57 -11.02
C PRO A 106 -15.76 7.12 -9.75
N GLU A 107 -15.31 8.28 -9.29
CA GLU A 107 -15.88 9.01 -8.16
C GLU A 107 -16.86 10.09 -8.66
N ASP A 108 -18.10 10.11 -8.18
CA ASP A 108 -19.12 11.04 -8.70
C ASP A 108 -18.89 12.51 -8.29
N ASP A 109 -18.01 12.76 -7.32
CA ASP A 109 -17.84 14.07 -6.70
C ASP A 109 -16.81 14.97 -7.41
N TYR A 110 -16.09 14.44 -8.40
CA TYR A 110 -15.12 15.21 -9.18
C TYR A 110 -15.76 16.05 -10.27
N ILE A 111 -15.26 17.28 -10.41
CA ILE A 111 -15.74 18.25 -11.39
C ILE A 111 -15.17 17.94 -12.78
N GLU A 112 -13.91 17.53 -12.85
CA GLU A 112 -13.21 17.17 -14.07
C GLU A 112 -13.60 15.77 -14.57
N ALA A 113 -13.40 15.56 -15.87
CA ALA A 113 -13.60 14.25 -16.46
C ALA A 113 -12.50 13.29 -15.99
N GLN A 114 -12.92 12.11 -15.52
CA GLN A 114 -12.04 11.03 -15.11
C GLN A 114 -11.63 10.16 -16.30
N PRO A 115 -10.48 9.46 -16.21
CA PRO A 115 -10.04 8.58 -17.28
C PRO A 115 -11.04 7.46 -17.48
N THR A 116 -11.41 7.20 -18.73
CA THR A 116 -12.33 6.12 -19.13
C THR A 116 -11.61 4.96 -19.81
N LYS A 117 -10.33 5.17 -20.16
CA LYS A 117 -9.51 4.20 -20.88
C LYS A 117 -8.09 4.22 -20.34
N TYR A 118 -7.43 3.06 -20.41
CA TYR A 118 -6.05 2.90 -20.00
C TYR A 118 -5.06 3.85 -20.71
N LYS A 119 -5.26 4.15 -22.01
CA LYS A 119 -4.36 5.09 -22.72
C LYS A 119 -4.42 6.52 -22.13
N GLU A 120 -5.50 6.88 -21.44
CA GLU A 120 -5.66 8.20 -20.81
C GLU A 120 -4.92 8.28 -19.46
N THR A 121 -4.39 7.15 -18.96
CA THR A 121 -3.63 7.07 -17.71
C THR A 121 -2.12 6.97 -17.94
N LEU A 122 -1.66 6.95 -19.20
CA LEU A 122 -0.24 6.92 -19.54
C LEU A 122 0.36 8.32 -19.47
N ASN A 123 1.59 8.40 -18.95
CA ASN A 123 2.42 9.60 -19.06
C ASN A 123 3.08 9.66 -20.47
N SER A 124 3.90 10.68 -20.75
CA SER A 124 4.52 10.83 -22.07
C SER A 124 5.44 9.65 -22.43
N PHE A 125 6.28 9.20 -21.50
CA PHE A 125 7.12 8.02 -21.68
C PHE A 125 6.30 6.75 -21.98
N GLY A 126 5.22 6.53 -21.23
CA GLY A 126 4.32 5.40 -21.45
C GLY A 126 3.59 5.46 -22.80
N LEU A 127 3.29 6.65 -23.30
CA LEU A 127 2.72 6.85 -24.64
C LEU A 127 3.74 6.53 -25.73
N ASP A 128 4.98 6.99 -25.60
CA ASP A 128 6.07 6.69 -26.54
C ASP A 128 6.39 5.19 -26.55
N TYR A 129 6.45 4.57 -25.37
CA TYR A 129 6.61 3.13 -25.21
C TYR A 129 5.48 2.35 -25.90
N LEU A 130 4.23 2.78 -25.73
CA LEU A 130 3.07 2.18 -26.38
C LEU A 130 3.14 2.32 -27.91
N ASP A 131 3.45 3.51 -28.41
CA ASP A 131 3.52 3.81 -29.84
C ASP A 131 4.73 3.13 -30.51
N GLY A 132 5.81 2.89 -29.76
CA GLY A 132 7.00 2.13 -30.16
C GLY A 132 6.80 0.61 -30.25
N GLY A 133 5.68 0.08 -29.76
CA GLY A 133 5.31 -1.34 -29.88
C GLY A 133 5.16 -2.09 -28.56
N ARG A 134 5.38 -1.43 -27.40
CA ARG A 134 5.21 -1.99 -26.06
C ARG A 134 6.03 -3.27 -25.83
N ASP A 135 7.33 -3.22 -26.16
CA ASP A 135 8.29 -4.30 -25.95
C ASP A 135 9.68 -3.78 -25.54
N VAL A 136 10.60 -4.68 -25.15
CA VAL A 136 11.97 -4.32 -24.73
C VAL A 136 12.72 -3.51 -25.80
N ALA A 137 12.45 -3.76 -27.09
CA ALA A 137 13.10 -3.04 -28.18
C ALA A 137 12.60 -1.59 -28.29
N ALA A 138 11.32 -1.33 -28.01
CA ALA A 138 10.76 0.01 -27.92
C ALA A 138 11.47 0.83 -26.84
N LEU A 139 11.63 0.27 -25.62
CA LEU A 139 12.33 0.92 -24.51
C LEU A 139 13.78 1.27 -24.87
N THR A 140 14.51 0.31 -25.44
CA THR A 140 15.90 0.55 -25.87
C THR A 140 15.99 1.61 -26.98
N ALA A 141 14.99 1.66 -27.88
CA ALA A 141 15.00 2.59 -29.02
C ALA A 141 14.72 4.03 -28.58
N MET A 142 13.90 4.23 -27.56
CA MET A 142 13.53 5.55 -27.03
C MET A 142 14.49 6.08 -25.96
N GLY A 143 15.54 5.32 -25.58
CA GLY A 143 16.47 5.72 -24.51
C GLY A 143 17.14 7.08 -24.72
N SER A 144 17.37 7.51 -25.97
CA SER A 144 17.93 8.83 -26.29
C SER A 144 16.89 9.93 -26.53
N ASP A 145 15.61 9.59 -26.44
CA ASP A 145 14.51 10.55 -26.56
C ASP A 145 14.31 11.26 -25.21
N ASP A 146 13.72 12.45 -25.27
CA ASP A 146 13.32 13.28 -24.13
C ASP A 146 11.78 13.26 -24.15
N SER A 147 11.19 12.29 -23.45
CA SER A 147 9.78 11.96 -23.61
C SER A 147 8.86 13.02 -22.99
N ASP A 148 9.23 13.61 -21.86
CA ASP A 148 8.46 14.68 -21.20
C ASP A 148 8.88 16.11 -21.57
N GLY A 149 10.02 16.30 -22.23
CA GLY A 149 10.48 17.58 -22.74
C GLY A 149 11.21 18.44 -21.71
N ASP A 150 11.71 17.84 -20.62
CA ASP A 150 12.42 18.54 -19.55
C ASP A 150 13.89 18.87 -19.91
N GLY A 151 14.39 18.32 -21.02
CA GLY A 151 15.73 18.51 -21.53
C GLY A 151 16.73 17.42 -21.15
N HIS A 152 16.28 16.34 -20.53
CA HIS A 152 17.04 15.14 -20.22
C HIS A 152 16.59 13.97 -21.10
N ASP A 153 17.52 13.06 -21.43
CA ASP A 153 17.17 11.84 -22.14
C ASP A 153 16.72 10.74 -21.18
N ASN A 154 15.80 9.90 -21.65
CA ASN A 154 15.19 8.82 -20.88
C ASN A 154 16.24 7.91 -20.22
N ASP A 155 17.34 7.59 -20.92
CA ASP A 155 18.43 6.75 -20.37
C ASP A 155 19.13 7.44 -19.18
N SER A 156 19.38 8.74 -19.26
CA SER A 156 20.00 9.52 -18.18
C SER A 156 19.10 9.62 -16.96
N GLU A 157 17.81 9.79 -17.16
CA GLU A 157 16.81 9.80 -16.10
C GLU A 157 16.68 8.44 -15.42
N ILE A 158 16.53 7.38 -16.20
CA ILE A 158 16.44 6.02 -15.68
C ILE A 158 17.70 5.64 -14.90
N ALA A 159 18.88 6.04 -15.38
CA ALA A 159 20.15 5.81 -14.70
C ALA A 159 20.26 6.55 -13.34
N ASP A 160 19.56 7.67 -13.18
CA ASP A 160 19.48 8.43 -11.92
C ASP A 160 18.20 8.13 -11.11
N LEU A 161 17.47 7.07 -11.49
CA LEU A 161 16.21 6.62 -10.88
C LEU A 161 15.11 7.70 -10.89
N LYS A 162 15.01 8.40 -12.01
CA LYS A 162 14.03 9.44 -12.32
C LYS A 162 12.99 8.92 -13.31
N TYR A 163 11.77 9.47 -13.22
CA TYR A 163 10.65 9.09 -14.04
C TYR A 163 10.66 9.82 -15.40
N PRO A 164 11.03 9.17 -16.51
CA PRO A 164 11.22 9.80 -17.82
C PRO A 164 9.96 10.33 -18.52
N GLY A 165 8.82 10.26 -17.83
CA GLY A 165 7.53 10.75 -18.33
C GLY A 165 6.96 11.85 -17.45
N ASN A 166 7.77 12.44 -16.57
CA ASN A 166 7.39 13.43 -15.58
C ASN A 166 8.44 14.53 -15.52
N ASP A 167 8.13 15.67 -16.14
CA ASP A 167 9.02 16.84 -16.28
C ASP A 167 9.51 17.46 -14.95
N SER A 168 8.92 17.02 -13.84
CA SER A 168 9.26 17.45 -12.49
C SER A 168 10.19 16.48 -11.77
N SER A 169 10.51 15.32 -12.38
CA SER A 169 11.40 14.28 -11.87
C SER A 169 12.70 14.27 -12.69
N MET A 170 13.63 15.16 -12.36
CA MET A 170 14.87 15.39 -13.12
C MET A 170 16.12 14.82 -12.45
N PRO A 171 17.17 14.50 -13.22
CA PRO A 171 18.46 14.08 -12.67
C PRO A 171 19.07 15.10 -11.70
N GLY A 172 19.61 14.61 -10.59
CA GLY A 172 20.28 15.41 -9.56
C GLY A 172 19.36 16.08 -8.54
N GLN A 173 18.04 15.87 -8.60
CA GLN A 173 17.12 16.31 -7.54
C GLN A 173 17.34 15.54 -6.23
N GLU A 174 17.23 16.27 -5.11
CA GLU A 174 17.30 15.71 -3.77
C GLU A 174 15.95 15.09 -3.37
N VAL A 175 15.97 14.03 -2.56
CA VAL A 175 14.74 13.49 -1.95
C VAL A 175 14.14 14.51 -0.98
N ALA A 176 12.81 14.60 -0.95
CA ALA A 176 12.08 15.51 -0.10
C ALA A 176 12.48 15.40 1.40
N PRO A 177 12.38 16.50 2.18
CA PRO A 177 12.65 16.48 3.61
C PRO A 177 11.85 15.40 4.32
N MET A 178 12.49 14.69 5.26
CA MET A 178 11.93 13.49 5.88
C MET A 178 12.32 13.35 7.35
N VAL A 179 11.45 12.72 8.13
CA VAL A 179 11.67 12.32 9.52
C VAL A 179 11.21 10.88 9.73
N THR A 180 11.93 10.12 10.54
CA THR A 180 11.60 8.72 10.84
C THR A 180 11.18 8.58 12.29
N TYR A 181 10.08 7.87 12.53
CA TYR A 181 9.63 7.51 13.86
C TYR A 181 9.80 6.03 14.12
N THR A 182 10.31 5.68 15.29
CA THR A 182 10.28 4.33 15.85
C THR A 182 8.93 4.05 16.53
N MET A 183 8.61 2.77 16.73
CA MET A 183 7.44 2.34 17.49
C MET A 183 7.38 2.98 18.90
N ASP A 184 8.52 3.09 19.59
CA ASP A 184 8.59 3.70 20.92
C ASP A 184 8.26 5.20 20.89
N GLU A 185 8.72 5.92 19.85
CA GLU A 185 8.40 7.34 19.66
C GLU A 185 6.92 7.54 19.33
N LEU A 186 6.33 6.70 18.46
CA LEU A 186 4.90 6.75 18.17
C LEU A 186 4.05 6.46 19.40
N LYS A 187 4.43 5.48 20.21
CA LYS A 187 3.74 5.16 21.48
C LYS A 187 3.88 6.25 22.54
N ALA A 188 4.90 7.12 22.43
CA ALA A 188 5.07 8.28 23.30
C ALA A 188 4.19 9.48 22.90
N LEU A 189 3.64 9.49 21.67
CA LEU A 189 2.65 10.47 21.24
C LEU A 189 1.30 10.23 21.92
N THR A 190 0.38 11.18 21.77
CA THR A 190 -1.00 11.03 22.24
C THR A 190 -1.67 9.88 21.49
N GLN A 191 -1.94 8.79 22.20
CA GLN A 191 -2.59 7.61 21.63
C GLN A 191 -4.10 7.79 21.54
N HIS A 192 -4.69 7.21 20.50
CA HIS A 192 -6.13 7.14 20.25
C HIS A 192 -6.56 5.68 20.08
N THR A 193 -7.76 5.36 20.53
CA THR A 193 -8.36 4.04 20.37
C THR A 193 -9.78 4.20 19.84
N GLN A 194 -10.12 3.44 18.81
CA GLN A 194 -11.47 3.44 18.23
C GLN A 194 -11.90 2.04 17.82
N PHE A 195 -13.19 1.76 18.00
CA PHE A 195 -13.85 0.53 17.56
C PHE A 195 -14.65 0.83 16.29
N LEU A 196 -14.55 0.04 15.23
CA LEU A 196 -15.27 0.31 13.98
C LEU A 196 -15.56 -0.94 13.17
N LEU A 197 -16.44 -0.78 12.18
CA LEU A 197 -16.67 -1.74 11.11
C LEU A 197 -15.66 -1.50 9.97
N ALA A 198 -14.90 -2.53 9.61
CA ALA A 198 -14.15 -2.64 8.39
C ALA A 198 -14.97 -3.49 7.40
N ASN A 199 -15.71 -2.81 6.52
CA ASN A 199 -16.56 -3.40 5.50
C ASN A 199 -15.73 -3.71 4.24
N SER A 200 -15.78 -4.96 3.79
CA SER A 200 -14.91 -5.52 2.77
C SER A 200 -15.64 -5.72 1.46
N HIS A 201 -15.12 -5.14 0.37
CA HIS A 201 -15.75 -5.28 -0.95
C HIS A 201 -15.71 -6.73 -1.46
N LYS A 202 -14.60 -7.46 -1.30
CA LYS A 202 -14.38 -8.76 -1.96
C LYS A 202 -14.27 -9.94 -1.00
N GLN A 203 -13.94 -9.69 0.26
CA GLN A 203 -13.61 -10.71 1.24
C GLN A 203 -14.88 -11.37 1.79
N GLN A 204 -14.74 -12.59 2.29
CA GLN A 204 -15.87 -13.31 2.88
C GLN A 204 -16.43 -12.60 4.12
N PHE A 205 -15.54 -11.98 4.89
CA PHE A 205 -15.88 -11.45 6.20
C PHE A 205 -15.64 -9.96 6.29
N ASP A 206 -16.65 -9.27 6.79
CA ASP A 206 -16.51 -7.96 7.40
C ASP A 206 -16.04 -8.11 8.85
N ASN A 207 -15.37 -7.08 9.36
CA ASN A 207 -14.74 -7.14 10.66
C ASN A 207 -15.15 -5.96 11.53
N TYR A 208 -15.67 -6.25 12.72
CA TYR A 208 -15.56 -5.30 13.81
C TYR A 208 -14.23 -5.51 14.53
N ALA A 209 -13.52 -4.43 14.85
CA ALA A 209 -12.28 -4.50 15.60
C ALA A 209 -12.01 -3.18 16.35
N SER A 210 -11.28 -3.28 17.46
CA SER A 210 -10.72 -2.12 18.16
C SER A 210 -9.29 -1.89 17.70
N TYR A 211 -8.97 -0.67 17.30
CA TYR A 211 -7.63 -0.28 16.87
C TYR A 211 -7.02 0.74 17.83
N GLN A 212 -5.73 0.58 18.14
CA GLN A 212 -4.97 1.57 18.90
C GLN A 212 -3.78 2.08 18.08
N GLY A 213 -3.60 3.39 18.12
CA GLY A 213 -2.63 4.10 17.31
C GLY A 213 -2.50 5.58 17.66
N VAL A 214 -2.05 6.36 16.69
CA VAL A 214 -1.98 7.83 16.73
C VAL A 214 -2.85 8.41 15.62
N LYS A 215 -3.59 9.50 15.91
CA LYS A 215 -4.35 10.22 14.88
C LYS A 215 -3.36 10.76 13.85
N VAL A 216 -3.63 10.59 12.57
CA VAL A 216 -2.69 11.03 11.53
C VAL A 216 -2.40 12.54 11.63
N ALA A 217 -3.41 13.37 11.92
CA ALA A 217 -3.22 14.81 12.15
C ALA A 217 -2.21 15.12 13.28
N ASP A 218 -2.25 14.36 14.38
CA ASP A 218 -1.34 14.56 15.52
C ASP A 218 0.08 14.12 15.16
N LEU A 219 0.24 13.05 14.37
CA LEU A 219 1.53 12.60 13.86
C LEU A 219 2.15 13.63 12.91
N LEU A 220 1.37 14.17 11.96
CA LEU A 220 1.83 15.23 11.05
C LEU A 220 2.25 16.50 11.82
N THR A 221 1.43 16.92 12.79
CA THR A 221 1.77 18.06 13.66
C THR A 221 3.09 17.82 14.41
N ASN A 222 3.32 16.59 14.87
CA ASN A 222 4.57 16.23 15.53
C ASN A 222 5.78 16.23 14.58
N ALA A 223 5.58 15.87 13.30
CA ALA A 223 6.59 15.94 12.24
C ALA A 223 6.91 17.39 11.81
N GLY A 224 6.21 18.38 12.38
CA GLY A 224 6.36 19.79 12.09
C GLY A 224 5.49 20.29 10.94
N VAL A 225 4.59 19.44 10.43
CA VAL A 225 3.64 19.76 9.35
C VAL A 225 2.35 20.31 9.96
N ASP A 226 1.88 21.47 9.51
CA ASP A 226 0.52 21.94 9.82
C ASP A 226 -0.47 21.28 8.87
N PRO A 227 -1.28 20.30 9.30
CA PRO A 227 -2.20 19.59 8.41
C PRO A 227 -3.35 20.46 7.89
N THR A 228 -3.46 21.72 8.35
CA THR A 228 -4.44 22.70 7.88
C THR A 228 -3.85 23.74 6.91
N ASP A 229 -2.56 23.63 6.57
CA ASP A 229 -1.93 24.50 5.57
C ASP A 229 -2.61 24.33 4.21
N SER A 230 -3.00 25.44 3.58
CA SER A 230 -3.66 25.45 2.27
C SER A 230 -2.78 24.93 1.13
N ASN A 231 -1.47 24.80 1.33
CA ASN A 231 -0.57 24.17 0.37
C ASN A 231 -0.57 22.64 0.47
N ILE A 232 -1.24 22.06 1.46
CA ILE A 232 -1.35 20.60 1.64
C ILE A 232 -2.72 20.16 1.14
N GLU A 233 -2.71 19.36 0.07
CA GLU A 233 -3.92 18.77 -0.50
C GLU A 233 -4.33 17.49 0.23
N GLY A 234 -3.37 16.80 0.84
CA GLY A 234 -3.58 15.55 1.53
C GLY A 234 -2.29 14.79 1.79
N ILE A 235 -2.43 13.47 1.92
CA ILE A 235 -1.30 12.54 2.10
C ILE A 235 -1.45 11.31 1.24
N THR A 236 -0.33 10.64 0.98
CA THR A 236 -0.28 9.28 0.44
C THR A 236 0.28 8.35 1.51
N ILE A 237 -0.46 7.29 1.83
CA ILE A 237 0.03 6.19 2.66
C ILE A 237 0.65 5.13 1.75
N ILE A 238 1.87 4.69 2.09
CA ILE A 238 2.68 3.82 1.25
C ILE A 238 2.99 2.52 2.00
N ALA A 239 2.74 1.40 1.34
CA ALA A 239 3.14 0.06 1.75
C ALA A 239 4.39 -0.41 0.99
N PRO A 240 5.19 -1.34 1.56
CA PRO A 240 6.44 -1.81 0.96
C PRO A 240 6.24 -2.74 -0.25
N ASP A 241 5.01 -3.17 -0.53
CA ASP A 241 4.66 -3.93 -1.73
C ASP A 241 4.27 -3.03 -2.92
N GLY A 242 4.37 -1.70 -2.76
CA GLY A 242 4.02 -0.71 -3.76
C GLY A 242 2.55 -0.28 -3.73
N TYR A 243 1.73 -0.82 -2.82
CA TYR A 243 0.38 -0.33 -2.65
C TYR A 243 0.39 1.07 -2.02
N MET A 244 -0.31 2.01 -2.66
CA MET A 244 -0.43 3.39 -2.21
C MET A 244 -1.90 3.79 -2.13
N LYS A 245 -2.23 4.66 -1.18
CA LYS A 245 -3.57 5.22 -1.03
C LYS A 245 -3.53 6.70 -0.67
N ASP A 246 -4.25 7.51 -1.42
CA ASP A 246 -4.38 8.94 -1.16
C ASP A 246 -5.57 9.30 -0.26
N PHE A 247 -5.32 10.20 0.69
CA PHE A 247 -6.33 10.80 1.57
C PHE A 247 -6.28 12.32 1.45
N ALA A 248 -7.41 12.94 1.11
CA ALA A 248 -7.54 14.39 1.08
C ALA A 248 -7.45 14.99 2.50
N SER A 249 -7.09 16.28 2.58
CA SER A 249 -6.83 16.99 3.83
C SER A 249 -7.98 16.91 4.87
N GLU A 250 -9.24 16.83 4.44
CA GLU A 250 -10.40 16.76 5.34
C GLU A 250 -10.45 15.40 6.04
N LYS A 251 -10.08 14.32 5.35
CA LYS A 251 -10.01 12.98 5.95
C LYS A 251 -8.97 12.91 7.06
N ILE A 252 -7.98 13.80 7.03
CA ILE A 252 -6.92 13.90 8.03
C ILE A 252 -7.39 14.76 9.21
N THR A 253 -7.98 15.92 8.90
CA THR A 253 -8.23 17.00 9.87
C THR A 253 -9.61 16.97 10.51
N GLU A 254 -10.56 16.22 9.94
CA GLU A 254 -11.94 16.16 10.44
C GLU A 254 -12.26 14.82 11.13
N LYS A 255 -13.16 14.92 12.11
CA LYS A 255 -13.76 13.73 12.74
C LYS A 255 -14.72 13.08 11.74
N TYR A 256 -14.60 11.76 11.57
CA TYR A 256 -15.56 10.98 10.81
C TYR A 256 -16.92 10.89 11.53
N THR A 257 -17.98 10.71 10.75
CA THR A 257 -19.31 10.38 11.30
C THR A 257 -19.24 9.07 12.08
N ASP A 258 -19.96 9.00 13.19
CA ASP A 258 -19.97 7.81 14.04
C ASP A 258 -20.46 6.59 13.24
N GLY A 259 -19.63 5.53 13.19
CA GLY A 259 -19.98 4.26 12.58
C GLY A 259 -21.18 3.60 13.28
N LEU A 260 -21.80 2.61 12.63
CA LEU A 260 -22.92 1.87 13.21
C LEU A 260 -22.47 0.48 13.67
N TYR A 261 -23.05 0.00 14.78
CA TYR A 261 -22.82 -1.36 15.27
C TYR A 261 -23.96 -2.29 14.87
N PHE A 262 -23.68 -3.44 14.28
CA PHE A 262 -24.65 -4.49 13.97
C PHE A 262 -24.23 -5.79 14.64
N GLU A 263 -25.15 -6.44 15.36
CA GLU A 263 -24.90 -7.70 16.08
C GLU A 263 -25.57 -8.90 15.41
N GLY A 264 -25.09 -10.12 15.71
CA GLY A 264 -25.74 -11.36 15.30
C GLY A 264 -25.57 -11.73 13.82
N LEU A 265 -24.54 -11.20 13.16
CA LEU A 265 -24.24 -11.48 11.74
C LEU A 265 -23.09 -12.48 11.55
N ASP A 266 -22.64 -13.10 12.65
CA ASP A 266 -21.56 -14.09 12.66
C ASP A 266 -22.01 -15.50 12.28
N VAL A 267 -21.03 -16.38 12.09
CA VAL A 267 -21.24 -17.80 11.79
C VAL A 267 -21.96 -18.55 12.92
N ALA A 268 -21.78 -18.14 14.18
CA ALA A 268 -22.45 -18.79 15.30
C ALA A 268 -23.97 -18.52 15.30
N THR A 269 -24.37 -17.37 14.77
CA THR A 269 -25.76 -16.90 14.73
C THR A 269 -26.46 -17.29 13.43
N LEU A 270 -25.82 -17.05 12.29
CA LEU A 270 -26.40 -17.27 10.95
C LEU A 270 -25.96 -18.60 10.30
N GLY A 271 -25.00 -19.31 10.89
CA GLY A 271 -24.44 -20.54 10.32
C GLY A 271 -23.29 -20.27 9.35
N ALA A 272 -22.57 -21.34 8.98
CA ALA A 272 -21.35 -21.23 8.16
C ALA A 272 -21.58 -20.74 6.72
N GLU A 273 -22.81 -20.86 6.22
CA GLU A 273 -23.18 -20.40 4.88
C GLU A 273 -23.55 -18.91 4.86
N CYS A 274 -24.23 -18.43 5.91
CA CYS A 274 -24.81 -17.10 5.93
C CYS A 274 -24.10 -16.11 6.85
N GLY A 275 -23.31 -16.57 7.82
CA GLY A 275 -22.53 -15.69 8.70
C GLY A 275 -21.34 -15.08 7.97
N PHE A 276 -21.21 -13.76 8.06
CA PHE A 276 -20.24 -12.97 7.28
C PHE A 276 -19.61 -11.81 8.07
N VAL A 277 -19.92 -11.66 9.36
CA VAL A 277 -19.25 -10.69 10.22
C VAL A 277 -18.39 -11.40 11.27
N GLN A 278 -17.19 -10.88 11.48
CA GLN A 278 -16.30 -11.26 12.57
C GLN A 278 -16.32 -10.17 13.65
N TYR A 279 -16.52 -10.60 14.90
CA TYR A 279 -16.47 -9.74 16.08
C TYR A 279 -15.22 -10.09 16.91
N PRO A 280 -14.65 -9.13 17.64
CA PRO A 280 -13.58 -9.43 18.57
C PRO A 280 -14.11 -10.22 19.77
N ASP A 281 -13.22 -10.99 20.42
CA ASP A 281 -13.56 -11.77 21.61
C ASP A 281 -14.12 -10.91 22.76
N VAL A 282 -13.69 -9.64 22.81
CA VAL A 282 -14.14 -8.65 23.79
C VAL A 282 -14.68 -7.43 23.06
N LEU A 283 -16.00 -7.23 23.18
CA LEU A 283 -16.68 -6.05 22.66
C LEU A 283 -16.63 -4.88 23.65
N PRO A 284 -16.53 -3.62 23.18
CA PRO A 284 -16.77 -2.45 24.00
C PRO A 284 -18.13 -2.51 24.71
N SER A 285 -18.18 -1.99 25.95
CA SER A 285 -19.42 -1.93 26.72
C SER A 285 -20.38 -0.90 26.13
N GLY A 286 -21.68 -1.16 26.18
CA GLY A 286 -22.71 -0.18 25.81
C GLY A 286 -23.14 -0.22 24.34
N LEU A 287 -22.56 -1.12 23.54
CA LEU A 287 -22.98 -1.34 22.16
C LEU A 287 -24.43 -1.87 22.08
N VAL A 288 -25.18 -1.32 21.13
CA VAL A 288 -26.57 -1.72 20.83
C VAL A 288 -26.71 -1.87 19.32
N GLY A 289 -27.25 -3.01 18.86
CA GLY A 289 -27.46 -3.25 17.44
C GLY A 289 -28.25 -2.13 16.73
N GLY A 290 -27.75 -1.72 15.56
CA GLY A 290 -28.25 -0.61 14.75
C GLY A 290 -27.96 0.79 15.30
N SER A 291 -27.25 0.92 16.42
CA SER A 291 -26.95 2.22 17.04
C SER A 291 -25.54 2.71 16.67
N PRO A 292 -25.28 4.03 16.75
CA PRO A 292 -23.94 4.58 16.62
C PRO A 292 -22.96 3.94 17.59
N ILE A 293 -21.72 3.75 17.14
CA ILE A 293 -20.59 3.35 17.96
C ILE A 293 -20.10 4.58 18.72
N ASP A 294 -20.06 4.49 20.05
CA ASP A 294 -19.57 5.56 20.89
C ASP A 294 -18.06 5.80 20.68
N GLY A 295 -17.66 7.08 20.73
CA GLY A 295 -16.26 7.51 20.63
C GLY A 295 -15.98 8.36 19.40
N GLU A 296 -14.79 8.95 19.34
CA GLU A 296 -14.38 9.66 18.13
C GLU A 296 -13.74 8.72 17.12
N GLN A 297 -14.10 8.89 15.86
CA GLN A 297 -13.52 8.17 14.72
C GLN A 297 -12.63 9.13 13.93
N TRP A 298 -11.37 8.75 13.75
CA TRP A 298 -10.37 9.53 13.02
C TRP A 298 -9.64 8.63 12.03
N LEU A 299 -8.98 9.25 11.04
CA LEU A 299 -7.94 8.56 10.30
C LEU A 299 -6.79 8.24 11.27
N LEU A 300 -6.53 6.95 11.46
CA LEU A 300 -5.67 6.46 12.54
C LEU A 300 -4.53 5.63 11.96
N PHE A 301 -3.31 5.96 12.37
CA PHE A 301 -2.12 5.15 12.11
C PHE A 301 -1.93 4.17 13.29
N ALA A 302 -2.34 2.91 13.11
CA ALA A 302 -2.51 1.95 14.19
C ALA A 302 -1.43 0.87 14.20
N TRP A 303 -1.11 0.36 15.39
CA TRP A 303 -0.16 -0.74 15.61
C TRP A 303 -0.72 -1.88 16.47
N GLU A 304 -1.90 -1.70 17.08
CA GLU A 304 -2.62 -2.78 17.76
C GLU A 304 -4.02 -2.99 17.20
N ARG A 305 -4.43 -4.26 17.18
CA ARG A 305 -5.79 -4.71 16.90
C ARG A 305 -6.27 -5.56 18.07
N ASP A 306 -7.43 -5.22 18.61
CA ASP A 306 -8.10 -5.93 19.71
C ASP A 306 -7.20 -6.12 20.94
N GLY A 307 -6.35 -5.13 21.23
CA GLY A 307 -5.42 -5.11 22.37
C GLY A 307 -4.18 -5.98 22.18
N LEU A 308 -3.92 -6.44 20.96
CA LEU A 308 -2.72 -7.20 20.59
C LEU A 308 -1.94 -6.46 19.50
N PRO A 309 -0.59 -6.52 19.52
CA PRO A 309 0.22 -6.04 18.40
C PRO A 309 -0.21 -6.72 17.09
N MET A 310 -0.29 -5.93 16.02
CA MET A 310 -0.59 -6.47 14.70
C MET A 310 0.55 -7.37 14.20
N GLU A 311 0.21 -8.46 13.51
CA GLU A 311 1.21 -9.31 12.87
C GLU A 311 1.93 -8.55 11.77
N ALA A 312 3.26 -8.49 11.86
CA ALA A 312 4.10 -7.82 10.87
C ALA A 312 3.81 -8.35 9.45
N SER A 313 3.68 -7.43 8.51
CA SER A 313 3.44 -7.78 7.13
C SER A 313 4.66 -8.41 6.48
N TYR A 314 4.41 -9.34 5.56
CA TYR A 314 5.45 -9.96 4.75
C TYR A 314 4.89 -10.31 3.36
N LEU A 315 5.76 -10.27 2.35
CA LEU A 315 5.41 -10.71 1.01
C LEU A 315 5.48 -12.24 0.93
N ASP A 316 4.36 -12.89 0.63
CA ASP A 316 4.39 -14.29 0.22
C ASP A 316 4.85 -14.38 -1.24
N ILE A 317 6.11 -14.80 -1.41
CA ILE A 317 6.75 -14.96 -2.71
C ILE A 317 6.02 -15.91 -3.67
N THR A 318 5.17 -16.81 -3.15
CA THR A 318 4.45 -17.79 -3.98
C THR A 318 3.20 -17.18 -4.59
N SER A 319 2.46 -16.40 -3.80
CA SER A 319 1.22 -15.77 -4.26
C SER A 319 1.41 -14.34 -4.76
N GLY A 320 2.56 -13.71 -4.46
CA GLY A 320 2.82 -12.30 -4.70
C GLY A 320 2.01 -11.38 -3.79
N ARG A 321 1.35 -11.91 -2.75
CA ARG A 321 0.45 -11.14 -1.88
C ARG A 321 1.09 -10.82 -0.55
N ILE A 322 0.75 -9.65 -0.02
CA ILE A 322 1.05 -9.28 1.35
C ILE A 322 0.18 -10.12 2.32
N ASN A 323 0.82 -10.71 3.32
CA ASN A 323 0.19 -11.29 4.49
C ASN A 323 0.54 -10.45 5.72
N GLY A 324 -0.08 -10.75 6.86
CA GLY A 324 -0.05 -9.87 8.04
C GLY A 324 -0.81 -8.56 7.80
N GLU A 325 -0.80 -7.69 8.80
CA GLU A 325 -1.45 -6.38 8.70
C GLU A 325 -0.63 -5.21 9.27
N GLY A 326 0.42 -5.49 10.04
CA GLY A 326 1.27 -4.53 10.74
C GLY A 326 2.71 -4.41 10.17
N PRO A 327 3.67 -3.87 10.94
CA PRO A 327 3.51 -3.38 12.31
C PRO A 327 2.62 -2.14 12.39
N TYR A 328 2.41 -1.47 11.26
CA TYR A 328 1.48 -0.37 11.13
C TYR A 328 0.42 -0.61 10.06
N ARG A 329 -0.78 -0.12 10.33
CA ARG A 329 -1.92 -0.14 9.41
C ARG A 329 -2.63 1.21 9.46
N ILE A 330 -3.02 1.74 8.30
CA ILE A 330 -3.95 2.87 8.28
C ILE A 330 -5.37 2.34 8.51
N ILE A 331 -6.09 2.98 9.43
CA ILE A 331 -7.44 2.63 9.81
C ILE A 331 -8.36 3.76 9.38
N VAL A 332 -9.30 3.42 8.51
CA VAL A 332 -10.19 4.36 7.83
C VAL A 332 -11.63 4.08 8.29
N PRO A 333 -12.28 4.96 9.06
CA PRO A 333 -13.71 4.82 9.34
C PRO A 333 -14.55 4.95 8.07
N GLN A 334 -15.77 4.42 8.07
CA GLN A 334 -16.72 4.67 6.98
C GLN A 334 -17.00 6.17 6.86
N THR A 335 -16.87 6.71 5.65
CA THR A 335 -17.30 8.06 5.30
C THR A 335 -18.82 8.16 5.35
N THR A 336 -19.51 7.14 4.85
CA THR A 336 -20.97 7.01 4.91
C THR A 336 -21.33 5.80 5.77
N PRO A 337 -21.47 5.95 7.10
CA PRO A 337 -21.78 4.85 8.00
C PRO A 337 -22.99 4.04 7.55
N GLY A 338 -22.78 2.74 7.43
CA GLY A 338 -23.77 1.82 6.90
C GLY A 338 -23.69 0.46 7.58
N SER A 339 -24.58 -0.42 7.15
CA SER A 339 -24.54 -1.80 7.59
C SER A 339 -23.49 -2.61 6.81
N PRO A 340 -22.96 -3.70 7.37
CA PRO A 340 -22.10 -4.62 6.63
C PRO A 340 -22.85 -5.29 5.46
N ASP A 341 -22.11 -5.97 4.59
CA ASP A 341 -22.64 -6.81 3.50
C ASP A 341 -21.67 -7.96 3.14
N ARG A 342 -22.19 -9.02 2.52
CA ARG A 342 -21.33 -10.09 2.02
C ARG A 342 -20.45 -9.55 0.89
N GLY A 343 -19.18 -9.92 0.86
CA GLY A 343 -18.29 -9.52 -0.22
C GLY A 343 -18.72 -10.06 -1.58
N SER A 344 -18.39 -9.31 -2.64
CA SER A 344 -18.79 -9.56 -4.03
C SER A 344 -18.34 -10.92 -4.59
N MET A 345 -17.36 -11.58 -3.96
CA MET A 345 -16.85 -12.90 -4.36
C MET A 345 -17.53 -14.07 -3.61
N TYR A 346 -18.45 -13.78 -2.69
CA TYR A 346 -19.07 -14.74 -1.78
C TYR A 346 -20.60 -14.62 -1.81
N ALA A 347 -21.19 -14.72 -3.00
CA ALA A 347 -22.63 -14.75 -3.16
C ALA A 347 -23.25 -15.98 -2.47
N THR A 348 -24.43 -15.81 -1.86
CA THR A 348 -25.15 -16.84 -1.10
C THR A 348 -26.63 -16.83 -1.44
N ASP A 349 -27.35 -17.91 -1.11
CA ASP A 349 -28.81 -18.00 -1.27
C ASP A 349 -29.58 -17.67 0.03
N CYS A 350 -28.90 -17.05 1.01
CA CYS A 350 -29.42 -16.82 2.36
C CYS A 350 -30.70 -15.97 2.41
N SER A 351 -30.94 -15.12 1.39
CA SER A 351 -32.18 -14.34 1.21
C SER A 351 -32.57 -13.50 2.44
N ASP A 352 -31.57 -13.03 3.19
CA ASP A 352 -31.71 -12.33 4.47
C ASP A 352 -31.45 -10.81 4.38
N GLY A 353 -31.18 -10.31 3.18
CA GLY A 353 -30.97 -8.89 2.90
C GLY A 353 -29.55 -8.39 3.13
N TRP A 354 -28.59 -9.30 3.38
CA TRP A 354 -27.18 -8.99 3.61
C TRP A 354 -26.27 -9.26 2.41
N ASP A 355 -26.84 -9.46 1.23
CA ASP A 355 -26.08 -9.67 0.01
C ASP A 355 -25.27 -8.42 -0.38
N TYR A 356 -24.23 -8.65 -1.19
CA TYR A 356 -23.33 -7.61 -1.67
C TYR A 356 -24.07 -6.41 -2.25
N ASP A 357 -23.72 -5.22 -1.80
CA ASP A 357 -24.28 -3.95 -2.26
C ASP A 357 -23.15 -2.96 -2.58
N ALA A 358 -22.88 -2.80 -3.87
CA ALA A 358 -21.82 -1.91 -4.36
C ALA A 358 -22.01 -0.42 -4.02
N SER A 359 -23.19 -0.03 -3.52
CA SER A 359 -23.44 1.35 -3.07
C SER A 359 -23.05 1.61 -1.62
N LYS A 360 -22.68 0.56 -0.87
CA LYS A 360 -22.20 0.69 0.50
C LYS A 360 -20.74 1.14 0.55
N ASP A 361 -20.39 1.74 1.67
CA ASP A 361 -19.01 2.15 1.96
C ASP A 361 -18.18 0.93 2.39
N HIS A 362 -17.31 0.45 1.49
CA HIS A 362 -16.34 -0.64 1.72
C HIS A 362 -14.96 -0.12 2.15
N ASN A 363 -14.94 0.65 3.24
CA ASN A 363 -13.74 1.28 3.82
C ASN A 363 -12.54 0.35 4.07
N ALA A 364 -12.72 -0.97 4.20
CA ALA A 364 -11.60 -1.89 4.43
C ALA A 364 -10.61 -1.93 3.26
N GLY A 365 -11.07 -1.57 2.05
CA GLY A 365 -10.21 -1.44 0.86
C GLY A 365 -9.17 -0.34 0.99
N ASP A 366 -9.48 0.73 1.73
CA ASP A 366 -8.60 1.88 1.91
C ASP A 366 -7.63 1.71 3.10
N MET A 367 -7.76 0.62 3.87
CA MET A 367 -6.91 0.32 5.02
C MET A 367 -5.61 -0.38 4.61
N VAL A 368 -4.67 0.40 4.07
CA VAL A 368 -3.27 0.02 3.77
C VAL A 368 -2.64 -0.75 4.93
N ARG A 369 -2.20 -1.98 4.64
CA ARG A 369 -1.50 -2.89 5.55
C ARG A 369 0.01 -2.73 5.42
N GLY A 370 0.74 -2.93 6.51
CA GLY A 370 2.20 -2.80 6.49
C GLY A 370 2.65 -1.40 6.08
N ALA A 371 1.88 -0.38 6.44
CA ALA A 371 2.19 1.00 6.08
C ALA A 371 3.57 1.38 6.63
N MET A 372 4.41 1.97 5.80
CA MET A 372 5.81 2.26 6.14
C MET A 372 6.24 3.68 5.84
N ALA A 373 5.47 4.42 5.02
CA ALA A 373 5.67 5.84 4.84
C ALA A 373 4.35 6.61 4.68
N ILE A 374 4.41 7.90 5.04
CA ILE A 374 3.37 8.90 4.79
C ILE A 374 4.02 10.05 4.01
N ARG A 375 3.59 10.24 2.77
CA ARG A 375 3.98 11.38 1.93
C ARG A 375 2.99 12.52 2.13
N ILE A 376 3.46 13.75 2.30
CA ILE A 376 2.63 14.96 2.24
C ILE A 376 2.50 15.39 0.77
N ASN A 377 1.26 15.61 0.32
CA ASN A 377 0.95 16.01 -1.06
C ASN A 377 0.57 17.49 -1.17
N PRO A 378 0.99 18.18 -2.24
CA PRO A 378 1.99 17.73 -3.23
C PRO A 378 3.40 17.68 -2.63
N LEU A 379 4.33 17.04 -3.35
CA LEU A 379 5.75 17.14 -3.01
C LEU A 379 6.22 18.60 -3.19
N PRO A 380 7.21 19.05 -2.39
CA PRO A 380 7.76 20.39 -2.57
C PRO A 380 8.47 20.54 -3.93
N ASP A 381 8.32 21.70 -4.57
CA ASP A 381 8.97 22.01 -5.85
C ASP A 381 10.48 21.70 -5.84
N GLY A 382 10.93 20.98 -6.86
CA GLY A 382 12.34 20.65 -7.07
C GLY A 382 12.87 19.49 -6.22
N TYR A 383 12.00 18.82 -5.46
CA TYR A 383 12.34 17.62 -4.70
C TYR A 383 11.79 16.36 -5.35
N GLU A 384 12.47 15.27 -5.04
CA GLU A 384 12.13 13.94 -5.51
C GLU A 384 11.38 13.12 -4.44
N ASP A 385 10.57 12.18 -4.90
CA ASP A 385 9.95 11.17 -4.05
C ASP A 385 10.99 10.21 -3.41
N PHE A 386 10.59 9.57 -2.31
CA PHE A 386 11.36 8.54 -1.65
C PHE A 386 11.28 7.20 -2.42
N ASP A 387 12.42 6.52 -2.62
CA ASP A 387 12.46 5.17 -3.19
C ASP A 387 12.01 4.13 -2.16
N HIS A 388 10.71 3.97 -2.08
CA HIS A 388 10.04 3.12 -1.11
C HIS A 388 10.13 1.62 -1.47
N TYR A 389 10.41 1.28 -2.72
CA TYR A 389 10.66 -0.10 -3.14
C TYR A 389 12.04 -0.59 -2.68
N ASN A 390 13.04 0.29 -2.70
CA ASN A 390 14.38 -0.03 -2.24
C ASN A 390 14.55 0.23 -0.73
N GLY A 391 14.10 -0.74 0.07
CA GLY A 391 14.29 -0.72 1.52
C GLY A 391 13.02 -0.46 2.32
N GLY A 392 11.86 -0.35 1.68
CA GLY A 392 10.57 -0.27 2.36
C GLY A 392 10.33 -1.37 3.39
N TRP A 393 10.70 -2.60 3.06
CA TRP A 393 10.63 -3.74 4.00
C TRP A 393 11.52 -3.57 5.24
N ALA A 394 12.60 -2.80 5.17
CA ALA A 394 13.44 -2.53 6.33
C ALA A 394 12.72 -1.67 7.39
N TYR A 395 11.77 -0.83 6.99
CA TYR A 395 10.92 -0.06 7.90
C TYR A 395 9.93 -0.98 8.64
N VAL A 396 9.35 -1.95 7.94
CA VAL A 396 8.53 -3.01 8.56
C VAL A 396 9.36 -3.82 9.57
N ASP A 397 10.55 -4.29 9.16
CA ASP A 397 11.44 -5.11 10.00
C ASP A 397 11.94 -4.36 11.25
N SER A 398 12.15 -3.05 11.14
CA SER A 398 12.64 -2.19 12.23
C SER A 398 11.52 -1.52 13.03
N GLU A 399 10.25 -1.80 12.71
CA GLU A 399 9.08 -1.14 13.28
C GLU A 399 9.21 0.38 13.26
N SER A 400 9.60 0.93 12.11
CA SER A 400 9.72 2.38 11.90
C SER A 400 8.83 2.86 10.74
N VAL A 401 8.53 4.15 10.74
CA VAL A 401 7.73 4.82 9.70
C VAL A 401 8.41 6.11 9.26
N LEU A 402 8.42 6.35 7.95
CA LEU A 402 8.95 7.58 7.35
C LEU A 402 7.82 8.58 7.09
N ILE A 403 7.97 9.83 7.52
CA ILE A 403 7.08 10.94 7.17
C ILE A 403 7.89 11.93 6.34
N TYR A 404 7.43 12.28 5.15
CA TYR A 404 8.23 13.10 4.24
C TYR A 404 7.40 13.98 3.31
N GLY A 405 7.96 15.11 2.87
CA GLY A 405 7.30 16.05 1.96
C GLY A 405 7.28 17.49 2.50
N TYR A 406 6.27 18.25 2.07
CA TYR A 406 6.13 19.66 2.42
C TYR A 406 5.93 19.88 3.93
N GLY A 407 6.59 20.92 4.45
CA GLY A 407 6.41 21.38 5.84
C GLY A 407 7.16 20.58 6.90
N ILE A 408 7.89 19.51 6.54
CA ILE A 408 8.68 18.74 7.51
C ILE A 408 9.77 19.62 8.11
N THR A 409 9.74 19.76 9.45
CA THR A 409 10.71 20.58 10.20
C THR A 409 11.24 19.88 11.46
N ALA A 410 10.74 18.68 11.79
CA ALA A 410 11.31 17.86 12.83
C ALA A 410 12.70 17.33 12.40
N GLU A 411 13.67 17.36 13.32
CA GLU A 411 15.04 16.82 13.15
C GLU A 411 15.21 15.48 13.86
#